data_AF-A0A960SMN8-F1
#
_entry.id   AF-A0A960SMN8-F1
#
_cell.length_a   1.000
_cell.length_b   1.000
_cell.length_c   1.000
_cell.angle_alpha   90.00
_cell.angle_beta   90.00
_cell.angle_gamma   90.00
#
_symmetry.space_group_name_H-M   'P 1'
#
loop_
_entity.id
_entity.type
_entity.pdbx_description
1 polymer ?
#
loop_
_entity_poly.entity_id
_entity_poly.type
_entity_poly.pdbx_seq_one_letter_code
_entity_poly.pdbx_strand_id
1 'polypeptide(L)'
;MTSNALPTAQAVGVAAEELLAAHRGGGPYPTVSSLARQFGVNRTTFYRHYPEIVTAMLDAAEKHNASQPRRRRAQPDDDKTKQALQRLRRENTDLRKHVEIYEEHIRMLTMENQRLREQIETTTGVTRLSERRRHDD
;
A
#
# COMPACT_ATOMS: atom_id res chain seq x y z
N MET A 1 -30.08 -34.03 -9.48
CA MET A 1 -28.92 -34.51 -8.71
C MET A 1 -27.87 -34.97 -9.70
N THR A 2 -26.93 -34.09 -10.07
CA THR A 2 -25.89 -34.43 -11.06
C THR A 2 -24.86 -35.32 -10.39
N SER A 3 -24.92 -36.62 -10.72
CA SER A 3 -23.79 -37.54 -10.56
C SER A 3 -22.62 -36.95 -11.36
N ASN A 4 -21.77 -36.16 -10.69
CA ASN A 4 -20.60 -35.58 -11.33
C ASN A 4 -19.57 -36.71 -11.41
N ALA A 5 -19.59 -37.45 -12.52
CA ALA A 5 -18.57 -38.45 -12.81
C ALA A 5 -17.20 -37.80 -12.63
N LEU A 6 -16.35 -38.41 -11.80
CA LEU A 6 -15.01 -37.90 -11.55
C LEU A 6 -14.27 -37.77 -12.89
N PRO A 7 -13.62 -36.62 -13.16
CA PRO A 7 -12.82 -36.44 -14.36
C PRO A 7 -11.79 -37.56 -14.53
N THR A 8 -11.46 -37.93 -15.77
CA THR A 8 -10.38 -38.90 -15.97
C THR A 8 -9.04 -38.29 -15.54
N ALA A 9 -8.16 -39.10 -14.97
CA ALA A 9 -6.83 -38.66 -14.56
C ALA A 9 -6.04 -38.04 -15.74
N GLN A 10 -6.25 -38.55 -16.96
CA GLN A 10 -5.67 -37.99 -18.17
C GLN A 10 -6.17 -36.56 -18.46
N ALA A 11 -7.48 -36.31 -18.37
CA ALA A 11 -8.03 -34.96 -18.59
C ALA A 11 -7.53 -33.97 -17.54
N VAL A 12 -7.41 -34.41 -16.28
CA VAL A 12 -6.85 -33.61 -15.20
C VAL A 12 -5.37 -33.31 -15.42
N GLY A 13 -4.60 -34.28 -15.90
CA GLY A 13 -3.18 -34.10 -16.24
C GLY A 13 -2.97 -33.08 -17.37
N VAL A 14 -3.79 -33.14 -18.43
CA VAL A 14 -3.74 -32.18 -19.53
C VAL A 14 -4.04 -30.76 -19.02
N ALA A 15 -5.09 -30.58 -18.22
CA ALA A 15 -5.42 -29.28 -17.65
C ALA A 15 -4.33 -28.74 -16.69
N ALA A 16 -3.66 -29.63 -15.94
CA ALA A 16 -2.52 -29.24 -15.09
C ALA A 16 -1.32 -28.78 -15.92
N GLU A 17 -1.01 -29.46 -17.03
CA GLU A 17 0.02 -29.04 -18.00
C GLU A 17 -0.31 -27.69 -18.64
N GLU A 18 -1.58 -27.46 -19.03
CA GLU A 18 -2.02 -26.18 -19.58
C GLU A 18 -1.84 -25.02 -18.58
N LEU A 19 -2.21 -25.23 -17.31
CA LEU A 19 -2.00 -24.25 -16.25
C LEU A 19 -0.50 -23.99 -16.02
N LEU A 20 0.33 -25.02 -16.07
CA LEU A 20 1.78 -24.88 -15.97
C LEU A 20 2.35 -24.12 -17.17
N ALA A 21 1.90 -24.41 -18.40
CA ALA A 21 2.33 -23.72 -19.61
C ALA A 21 1.93 -22.24 -19.59
N ALA A 22 0.70 -21.93 -19.16
CA ALA A 22 0.24 -20.56 -18.96
C ALA A 22 1.11 -19.81 -17.93
N HIS A 23 1.46 -20.47 -16.82
CA HIS A 23 2.35 -19.90 -15.81
C HIS A 23 3.77 -19.67 -16.33
N ARG A 24 4.32 -20.60 -17.13
CA ARG A 24 5.60 -20.43 -17.83
C ARG A 24 5.59 -19.22 -18.75
N GLY A 25 4.45 -18.94 -19.40
CA GLY A 25 4.21 -17.76 -20.23
C GLY A 25 4.02 -16.43 -19.46
N GLY A 26 4.16 -16.42 -18.13
CA GLY A 26 3.95 -15.23 -17.29
C GLY A 26 2.53 -15.07 -16.75
N GLY A 27 1.68 -16.10 -16.93
CA GLY A 27 0.35 -16.17 -16.35
C GLY A 27 0.34 -16.40 -14.83
N PRO A 28 -0.85 -16.37 -14.21
CA PRO A 28 -1.00 -16.56 -12.76
C PRO A 28 -0.45 -17.92 -12.29
N TYR A 29 -0.06 -17.98 -11.02
CA TYR A 29 0.48 -19.20 -10.42
C TYR A 29 -0.57 -20.33 -10.43
N PRO A 30 -0.22 -21.55 -10.84
CA PRO A 30 -1.16 -22.65 -10.94
C PRO A 30 -1.52 -23.15 -9.54
N THR A 31 -2.81 -23.24 -9.25
CA THR A 31 -3.29 -23.69 -7.94
C THR A 31 -4.23 -24.89 -8.07
N VAL A 32 -4.30 -25.69 -7.01
CA VAL A 32 -5.27 -26.79 -6.94
C VAL A 32 -6.71 -26.26 -7.02
N SER A 33 -6.96 -25.06 -6.51
CA SER A 33 -8.28 -24.41 -6.60
C SER A 33 -8.65 -24.04 -8.04
N SER A 34 -7.70 -23.52 -8.84
CA SER A 34 -7.96 -23.21 -10.24
C SER A 34 -8.24 -24.47 -11.06
N LEU A 35 -7.48 -25.54 -10.81
CA LEU A 35 -7.67 -26.84 -11.47
C LEU A 35 -9.01 -27.48 -11.07
N ALA A 36 -9.35 -27.49 -9.78
CA ALA A 36 -10.61 -28.07 -9.29
C ALA A 36 -11.84 -27.30 -9.80
N ARG A 37 -11.73 -25.97 -9.91
CA ARG A 37 -12.79 -25.11 -10.47
C ARG A 37 -13.08 -25.42 -11.94
N GLN A 38 -12.06 -25.76 -12.74
CA GLN A 38 -12.22 -26.10 -14.16
C GLN A 38 -13.11 -27.33 -14.37
N PHE A 39 -13.12 -28.26 -13.41
CA PHE A 39 -13.94 -29.48 -13.46
C PHE A 39 -15.19 -29.43 -12.56
N GLY A 40 -15.45 -28.31 -11.89
CA GLY A 40 -16.58 -28.19 -10.95
C GLY A 40 -16.49 -29.15 -9.76
N VAL A 41 -15.28 -29.54 -9.36
CA VAL A 41 -15.03 -30.48 -8.25
C VAL A 41 -14.53 -29.71 -7.02
N ASN A 42 -14.90 -30.15 -5.81
CA ASN A 42 -14.36 -29.57 -4.59
C ASN A 42 -12.86 -29.90 -4.44
N ARG A 43 -12.08 -28.95 -3.94
CA ARG A 43 -10.65 -29.07 -3.66
C ARG A 43 -10.32 -30.30 -2.80
N THR A 44 -11.13 -30.61 -1.77
CA THR A 44 -10.93 -31.80 -0.92
C THR A 44 -11.05 -33.10 -1.70
N THR A 45 -12.04 -33.19 -2.58
CA THR A 45 -12.24 -34.33 -3.49
C THR A 45 -11.07 -34.44 -4.47
N PHE A 46 -10.56 -33.30 -4.95
CA PHE A 46 -9.42 -33.27 -5.86
C PHE A 46 -8.13 -33.83 -5.25
N TYR A 47 -7.80 -33.43 -4.02
CA TYR A 47 -6.65 -33.99 -3.29
C TYR A 47 -6.79 -35.50 -3.02
N ARG A 48 -8.02 -35.97 -2.79
CA ARG A 48 -8.28 -37.39 -2.52
C ARG A 48 -8.14 -38.27 -3.76
N HIS A 49 -8.55 -37.78 -4.94
CA HIS A 49 -8.60 -38.58 -6.17
C HIS A 49 -7.41 -38.38 -7.11
N TYR A 50 -6.72 -37.24 -7.04
CA TYR A 50 -5.58 -36.93 -7.90
C TYR A 50 -4.35 -36.44 -7.13
N PRO A 51 -3.93 -37.11 -6.04
CA PRO A 51 -2.81 -36.64 -5.23
C PRO A 51 -1.53 -36.50 -6.05
N GLU A 52 -1.21 -37.48 -6.90
CA GLU A 52 0.00 -37.49 -7.73
C GLU A 52 0.05 -36.36 -8.77
N ILE A 53 -1.10 -36.01 -9.36
CA ILE A 53 -1.15 -34.92 -10.35
C ILE A 53 -0.99 -33.57 -9.64
N VAL A 54 -1.59 -33.44 -8.45
CA VAL A 54 -1.49 -32.22 -7.65
C VAL A 54 -0.07 -32.00 -7.16
N THR A 55 0.61 -33.03 -6.63
CA THR A 55 2.01 -32.93 -6.20
C THR A 55 2.92 -32.60 -7.37
N ALA A 56 2.81 -33.34 -8.49
CA ALA A 56 3.60 -33.08 -9.68
C ALA A 56 3.42 -31.66 -10.23
N MET A 57 2.18 -31.15 -10.24
CA MET A 57 1.89 -29.78 -10.69
C MET A 57 2.53 -28.73 -9.78
N LEU A 58 2.40 -28.88 -8.45
CA LEU A 58 2.96 -27.92 -7.50
C LEU A 58 4.49 -27.94 -7.52
N ASP A 59 5.11 -29.11 -7.57
CA ASP A 59 6.56 -29.27 -7.69
C ASP A 59 7.09 -28.64 -8.99
N ALA A 60 6.40 -28.84 -10.11
CA ALA A 60 6.79 -28.24 -11.39
C ALA A 60 6.67 -26.71 -11.36
N ALA A 61 5.62 -26.17 -10.72
CA ALA A 61 5.43 -24.73 -10.56
C ALA A 61 6.48 -24.11 -9.64
N GLU A 62 6.87 -24.80 -8.57
CA GLU A 62 7.94 -24.37 -7.66
C GLU A 62 9.31 -24.38 -8.33
N LYS A 63 9.65 -25.45 -9.05
CA LYS A 63 10.89 -25.54 -9.84
C LYS A 63 10.99 -24.42 -10.86
N HIS A 64 9.89 -24.13 -11.56
CA HIS A 64 9.84 -23.01 -12.49
C HIS A 64 10.10 -21.67 -11.80
N ASN A 65 9.44 -21.39 -10.66
CA ASN A 65 9.69 -20.17 -9.88
C ASN A 65 11.10 -20.08 -9.28
N ALA A 66 11.74 -21.21 -8.96
CA ALA A 66 13.11 -21.27 -8.49
C ALA A 66 14.12 -21.01 -9.63
N SER A 67 13.82 -21.52 -10.83
CA SER A 67 14.64 -21.37 -12.04
C SER A 67 14.50 -20.03 -12.74
N GLN A 68 13.33 -19.38 -12.64
CA GLN A 68 13.24 -17.98 -13.00
C GLN A 68 14.11 -17.22 -12.01
N PRO A 69 15.10 -16.41 -12.49
CA PRO A 69 15.62 -15.37 -11.63
C PRO A 69 14.38 -14.58 -11.28
N ARG A 70 13.93 -14.69 -10.02
CA ARG A 70 12.86 -13.86 -9.48
C ARG A 70 13.16 -12.51 -10.11
N ARG A 71 12.22 -11.92 -10.86
CA ARG A 71 12.15 -10.47 -10.88
C ARG A 71 11.89 -10.13 -9.43
N ARG A 72 12.97 -10.16 -8.64
CA ARG A 72 13.09 -9.56 -7.34
C ARG A 72 12.69 -8.16 -7.74
N ARG A 73 11.45 -7.77 -7.43
CA ARG A 73 11.26 -6.43 -6.88
C ARG A 73 12.43 -6.31 -5.94
N ALA A 74 13.47 -5.57 -6.36
CA ALA A 74 14.74 -5.54 -5.68
C ALA A 74 14.38 -5.35 -4.23
N GLN A 75 14.57 -6.40 -3.41
CA GLN A 75 14.16 -6.36 -2.02
C GLN A 75 15.06 -5.27 -1.46
N PRO A 76 14.54 -4.06 -1.22
CA PRO A 76 15.37 -2.89 -1.17
C PRO A 76 16.00 -2.91 0.19
N ASP A 77 17.16 -3.58 0.33
CA ASP A 77 18.00 -3.69 1.52
C ASP A 77 17.19 -3.33 2.78
N ASP A 78 16.29 -4.23 3.18
CA ASP A 78 15.07 -3.91 3.97
C ASP A 78 15.41 -3.07 5.20
N ASP A 79 16.62 -3.22 5.75
CA ASP A 79 17.13 -2.45 6.87
C ASP A 79 17.50 -1.01 6.50
N LYS A 80 18.13 -0.74 5.35
CA LYS A 80 18.37 0.64 4.88
C LYS A 80 17.06 1.37 4.61
N THR A 81 16.09 0.67 4.01
CA THR A 81 14.76 1.25 3.74
C THR A 81 14.00 1.55 5.03
N LYS A 82 14.05 0.64 6.01
CA LYS A 82 13.48 0.87 7.35
C LYS A 82 14.17 2.02 8.09
N GLN A 83 15.49 2.10 8.04
CA GLN A 83 16.26 3.19 8.66
C GLN A 83 15.92 4.54 8.01
N ALA A 84 15.85 4.59 6.68
CA ALA A 84 15.43 5.80 5.95
C ALA A 84 14.00 6.21 6.32
N LEU A 85 13.07 5.27 6.38
CA LEU A 85 11.69 5.56 6.78
C LEU A 85 11.59 6.05 8.24
N GLN A 86 12.36 5.45 9.15
CA GLN A 86 12.41 5.89 10.54
C GLN A 86 12.99 7.30 10.66
N ARG A 87 14.06 7.60 9.91
CA ARG A 87 14.65 8.94 9.83
C ARG A 87 13.64 9.96 9.31
N LEU A 88 12.96 9.66 8.20
CA LEU A 88 11.93 10.53 7.63
C LEU A 88 10.76 10.78 8.60
N ARG A 89 10.36 9.77 9.38
CA ARG A 89 9.31 9.93 10.40
C ARG A 89 9.74 10.86 11.55
N ARG A 90 11.00 10.76 11.99
CA ARG A 90 11.57 11.66 13.00
C ARG A 90 11.63 13.08 12.47
N GLU A 91 12.21 13.27 11.28
CA GLU A 91 12.28 14.59 10.63
C GLU A 91 10.89 15.20 10.43
N ASN A 92 9.89 14.42 10.00
CA ASN A 92 8.52 14.92 9.86
C ASN A 92 7.90 15.34 11.19
N THR A 93 8.18 14.61 12.26
CA THR A 93 7.70 14.94 13.62
C THR A 93 8.36 16.22 14.12
N ASP A 94 9.66 16.38 13.91
CA ASP A 94 10.40 17.57 14.33
C ASP A 94 9.99 18.81 13.53
N LEU A 95 9.79 18.67 12.22
CA LEU A 95 9.26 19.74 11.37
C LEU A 95 7.87 20.20 11.83
N ARG A 96 6.98 19.27 12.20
CA ARG A 96 5.65 19.62 12.72
C ARG A 96 5.73 20.41 14.02
N LYS A 97 6.60 20.01 14.95
CA LYS A 97 6.84 20.78 16.19
C LYS A 97 7.38 22.17 15.90
N HIS A 98 8.31 22.31 14.95
CA HIS A 98 8.84 23.62 14.57
C HIS A 98 7.76 24.52 13.96
N VAL A 99 6.89 23.98 13.10
CA VAL A 99 5.74 24.73 12.55
C VAL A 99 4.85 25.25 13.68
N GLU A 100 4.47 24.40 14.63
CA GLU A 100 3.64 24.79 15.78
C GLU A 100 4.29 25.92 16.61
N ILE A 101 5.60 25.81 16.89
CA ILE A 101 6.35 26.84 17.61
C ILE A 101 6.39 28.15 16.83
N TYR A 102 6.62 28.10 15.51
CA TYR A 102 6.68 29.30 14.69
C TYR A 102 5.31 29.97 14.54
N GLU A 103 4.24 29.19 14.43
CA GLU A 103 2.88 29.73 14.43
C GLU A 103 2.58 30.51 15.71
N GLU A 104 3.01 30.01 16.87
CA GLU A 104 2.82 30.70 18.14
C GLU A 104 3.66 31.98 18.24
N HIS A 105 4.93 31.94 17.80
CA HIS A 105 5.75 33.14 17.73
C HIS A 105 5.17 34.21 16.80
N ILE A 106 4.62 33.81 15.65
CA ILE A 106 3.96 34.75 14.74
C ILE A 106 2.73 35.38 15.40
N ARG A 107 1.91 34.60 16.11
CA ARG A 107 0.77 35.13 16.87
C ARG A 107 1.21 36.13 17.92
N MET A 108 2.22 35.78 18.72
CA MET A 108 2.78 36.66 19.76
C MET A 108 3.31 37.97 19.16
N LEU A 109 4.14 37.89 18.12
CA LEU A 109 4.68 39.07 17.43
C LEU A 109 3.57 39.93 16.81
N THR A 110 2.49 39.31 16.33
CA THR A 110 1.34 40.05 15.79
C THR A 110 0.64 40.85 16.88
N MET A 111 0.40 40.23 18.04
CA MET A 111 -0.21 40.90 19.19
C MET A 111 0.69 42.02 19.76
N GLU A 112 2.01 41.78 19.85
CA GLU A 112 2.98 42.79 20.28
C GLU A 112 3.03 43.97 19.31
N ASN A 113 3.05 43.72 18.00
CA ASN A 113 3.00 44.77 16.99
C ASN A 113 1.72 45.61 17.09
N GLN A 114 0.57 44.97 17.31
CA GLN A 114 -0.69 45.69 17.49
C GLN A 114 -0.63 46.58 18.74
N ARG A 115 -0.19 46.02 19.88
CA ARG A 115 -0.05 46.78 21.12
C ARG A 115 0.90 47.97 20.97
N LEU A 116 2.04 47.78 20.31
CA LEU A 116 3.01 48.85 20.08
C LEU A 116 2.41 49.96 19.18
N ARG A 117 1.61 49.59 18.18
CA ARG A 117 0.89 50.56 17.34
C ARG A 117 -0.12 51.37 18.15
N GLU A 118 -0.92 50.73 19.00
CA GLU A 118 -1.88 51.39 19.89
C GLU A 118 -1.17 52.35 20.87
N GLN A 119 -0.03 51.94 21.43
CA GLN A 119 0.79 52.78 22.30
C GLN A 119 1.33 54.02 21.57
N ILE A 120 1.81 53.86 20.33
CA ILE A 120 2.28 54.98 19.51
C ILE A 120 1.12 55.93 19.20
N GLU A 121 -0.04 55.42 18.78
CA GLU A 121 -1.22 56.25 18.47
C GLU A 121 -1.67 57.05 19.68
N THR A 122 -1.70 56.42 20.87
CA THR A 122 -2.03 57.08 22.13
C THR A 122 -1.02 58.18 22.48
N THR A 123 0.28 57.90 22.31
CA THR A 123 1.36 58.84 22.68
C THR A 123 1.46 60.02 21.71
N THR A 124 1.18 59.80 20.43
CA THR A 124 1.26 60.84 19.38
C THR A 124 -0.05 61.58 19.14
N GLY A 125 -1.16 61.13 19.73
CA GLY A 125 -2.48 61.75 19.55
C GLY A 125 -3.03 61.63 18.12
N VAL A 126 -2.44 60.75 17.30
CA VAL A 126 -2.84 60.55 15.90
C VAL A 126 -3.80 59.36 15.82
N THR A 127 -5.10 59.63 15.77
CA THR A 127 -6.13 58.61 15.55
C THR A 127 -6.20 58.24 14.06
N ARG A 128 -6.12 56.95 13.70
CA ARG A 128 -6.26 56.53 12.29
C ARG A 128 -7.69 56.77 11.77
N LEU A 129 -7.81 57.58 10.72
CA LEU A 129 -9.07 57.93 10.04
C LEU A 129 -9.84 56.74 9.45
N SER A 130 -9.20 55.58 9.27
CA SER A 130 -9.82 54.36 8.71
C SER A 130 -10.82 53.69 9.66
N GLU A 131 -10.71 53.90 10.98
CA GLU A 131 -11.68 53.37 11.96
C GLU A 131 -12.91 54.26 12.09
N ARG A 132 -12.75 55.59 12.04
CA ARG A 132 -13.86 56.55 12.08
C ARG A 132 -14.87 56.32 10.94
N ARG A 133 -14.38 55.96 9.75
CA ARG A 133 -15.24 55.72 8.57
C ARG A 133 -16.07 54.43 8.66
N ARG A 134 -15.77 53.48 9.55
CA ARG A 134 -16.61 52.28 9.75
C ARG A 134 -17.67 52.45 10.85
N HIS A 135 -17.61 53.54 11.62
CA HIS A 135 -18.58 53.82 12.68
C HIS A 135 -19.72 54.74 12.21
N ASP A 136 -19.54 55.45 11.09
CA ASP A 136 -20.49 56.41 10.53
C ASP A 136 -21.38 55.84 9.38
N ASP A 137 -21.37 54.52 9.16
CA ASP A 137 -22.32 53.75 8.32
C ASP A 137 -23.12 52.77 9.19
#